data_AF-A0A8S3IPH1-F1
#
_entry.id   AF-A0A8S3IPH1-F1
#
_cell.length_a   1.000
_cell.length_b   1.000
_cell.length_c   1.000
_cell.angle_alpha   90.00
_cell.angle_beta   90.00
_cell.angle_gamma   90.00
#
_symmetry.space_group_name_H-M   'P 1'
#
loop_
_entity.id
_entity.type
_entity.pdbx_description
1 polymer ?
#
loop_
_entity_poly.entity_id
_entity_poly.type
_entity_poly.pdbx_seq_one_letter_code
_entity_poly.pdbx_strand_id
1 'polypeptide(L)'
;SIKSNKNILDALVAMEKAMKRDQIQTNDRQLACALIHSEEGQDYLKGMCAAANYAWVNRSSMTFLARQAFARCFNTTPDDLDMHLIYDVSHNIAKIEEHMMSDGKQKTLLVHRKGATRAFPPHHPLIPVDYQLTGQPVLIGGTMGTCSYVLTGTEQGMKETFGSTCHGAVSNIK
;
A
#
# COMPACT_ATOMS: atom_id res chain seq x y z
N SER A 1 2.83 -14.78 3.30
CA SER A 1 1.47 -15.04 2.78
C SER A 1 0.57 -15.76 3.80
N ILE A 2 1.01 -16.86 4.44
CA ILE A 2 0.14 -17.65 5.35
C ILE A 2 -0.26 -16.91 6.65
N LYS A 3 0.63 -16.10 7.24
CA LYS A 3 0.29 -15.31 8.46
C LYS A 3 -0.66 -14.14 8.20
N SER A 4 -0.66 -13.53 7.01
CA SER A 4 -1.59 -12.42 6.71
C SER A 4 -3.03 -12.92 6.54
N ASN A 5 -3.23 -14.11 5.98
CA ASN A 5 -4.57 -14.68 5.81
C ASN A 5 -5.24 -15.07 7.14
N LYS A 6 -4.46 -15.55 8.12
CA LYS A 6 -5.00 -15.89 9.45
C LYS A 6 -5.52 -14.63 10.18
N ASN A 7 -4.73 -13.55 10.16
CA ASN A 7 -5.13 -12.28 10.77
C ASN A 7 -6.39 -11.67 10.14
N ILE A 8 -6.58 -11.81 8.81
CA ILE A 8 -7.75 -11.26 8.12
C ILE A 8 -9.00 -12.04 8.48
N LEU A 9 -8.95 -13.37 8.50
CA LEU A 9 -10.12 -14.19 8.82
C LEU A 9 -10.59 -13.97 10.26
N ASP A 10 -9.65 -13.92 11.20
CA ASP A 10 -9.94 -13.65 12.62
C ASP A 10 -10.56 -12.25 12.79
N ALA A 11 -10.04 -11.24 12.06
CA ALA A 11 -10.59 -9.90 12.07
C ALA A 11 -12.00 -9.81 11.47
N LEU A 12 -12.31 -10.55 10.40
CA LEU A 12 -13.65 -10.57 9.80
C LEU A 12 -14.70 -11.08 10.80
N VAL A 13 -14.40 -12.15 11.53
CA VAL A 13 -15.31 -12.69 12.56
C VAL A 13 -15.53 -11.70 13.70
N ALA A 14 -14.48 -10.99 14.12
CA ALA A 14 -14.59 -9.93 15.12
C ALA A 14 -15.43 -8.74 14.62
N MET A 15 -15.22 -8.31 13.37
CA MET A 15 -15.97 -7.23 12.74
C MET A 15 -17.46 -7.58 12.56
N GLU A 16 -17.81 -8.81 12.18
CA GLU A 16 -19.22 -9.25 12.13
C GLU A 16 -19.94 -9.11 13.47
N LYS A 17 -19.23 -9.37 14.59
CA LYS A 17 -19.78 -9.16 15.94
C LYS A 17 -19.91 -7.68 16.27
N ALA A 18 -18.90 -6.88 15.94
CA ALA A 18 -18.90 -5.43 16.15
C ALA A 18 -20.05 -4.75 15.40
N MET A 19 -20.30 -5.12 14.14
CA MET A 19 -21.41 -4.57 13.36
C MET A 19 -22.77 -4.82 13.99
N LYS A 20 -23.00 -6.03 14.54
CA LYS A 20 -24.24 -6.34 15.26
C LYS A 20 -24.39 -5.52 16.53
N ARG A 21 -23.29 -5.30 17.27
CA ARG A 21 -23.27 -4.44 18.46
C ARG A 21 -23.60 -2.98 18.11
N ASP A 22 -22.93 -2.47 17.08
CA ASP A 22 -22.96 -1.04 16.71
C ASP A 22 -24.07 -0.69 15.71
N GLN A 23 -24.95 -1.65 15.41
CA GLN A 23 -26.08 -1.53 14.46
C GLN A 23 -25.65 -1.06 13.06
N ILE A 24 -24.46 -1.47 12.61
CA ILE A 24 -23.94 -1.14 11.28
C ILE A 24 -24.55 -2.09 10.26
N GLN A 25 -25.36 -1.54 9.35
CA GLN A 25 -25.91 -2.29 8.22
C GLN A 25 -25.06 -2.08 6.97
N THR A 26 -24.83 -3.16 6.24
CA THR A 26 -24.08 -3.15 4.98
C THR A 26 -24.87 -3.91 3.92
N ASN A 27 -24.65 -3.56 2.66
CA ASN A 27 -25.34 -4.18 1.53
C ASN A 27 -24.81 -5.58 1.21
N ASP A 28 -23.63 -5.94 1.70
CA ASP A 28 -22.98 -7.24 1.47
C ASP A 28 -22.22 -7.67 2.73
N ARG A 29 -22.34 -8.94 3.09
CA ARG A 29 -21.62 -9.54 4.23
C ARG A 29 -20.10 -9.46 4.09
N GLN A 30 -19.58 -9.41 2.87
CA GLN A 30 -18.15 -9.22 2.60
C GLN A 30 -17.64 -7.83 2.97
N LEU A 31 -18.53 -6.87 3.27
CA LEU A 31 -18.21 -5.52 3.74
C LEU A 31 -18.14 -5.42 5.27
N ALA A 32 -17.75 -6.52 5.94
CA ALA A 32 -17.59 -6.53 7.38
C ALA A 32 -16.63 -5.41 7.84
N CYS A 33 -17.06 -4.60 8.80
CA CYS A 33 -16.31 -3.43 9.26
C CYS A 33 -16.51 -3.16 10.77
N ALA A 34 -15.68 -2.31 11.33
CA ALA A 34 -15.81 -1.82 12.71
C ALA A 34 -15.48 -0.33 12.75
N LEU A 35 -15.95 0.36 13.78
CA LEU A 35 -15.56 1.76 14.01
C LEU A 35 -14.04 1.82 14.24
N ILE A 36 -13.38 2.82 13.65
CA ILE A 36 -11.90 2.96 13.68
C ILE A 36 -11.36 2.94 15.12
N HIS A 37 -12.10 3.55 16.06
CA HIS A 37 -11.70 3.68 17.45
C HIS A 37 -12.26 2.58 18.38
N SER A 38 -12.97 1.58 17.85
CA SER A 38 -13.37 0.41 18.65
C SER A 38 -12.17 -0.49 18.92
N GLU A 39 -12.29 -1.39 19.91
CA GLU A 39 -11.28 -2.41 20.20
C GLU A 39 -10.94 -3.24 18.95
N GLU A 40 -11.97 -3.71 18.23
CA GLU A 40 -11.79 -4.50 17.01
C GLU A 40 -11.12 -3.70 15.88
N GLY A 41 -11.50 -2.43 15.72
CA GLY A 41 -10.87 -1.53 14.74
C GLY A 41 -9.39 -1.31 15.03
N GLN A 42 -9.05 -1.04 16.29
CA GLN A 42 -7.65 -0.84 16.70
C GLN A 42 -6.82 -2.12 16.59
N ASP A 43 -7.37 -3.28 16.97
CA ASP A 43 -6.67 -4.55 16.86
C ASP A 43 -6.44 -4.97 15.41
N TYR A 44 -7.41 -4.73 14.53
CA TYR A 44 -7.22 -4.88 13.09
C TYR A 44 -6.08 -3.99 12.56
N LEU A 45 -6.06 -2.71 12.93
CA LEU A 45 -5.02 -1.78 12.50
C LEU A 45 -3.63 -2.20 13.00
N LYS A 46 -3.49 -2.63 14.26
CA LYS A 46 -2.24 -3.19 14.80
C LYS A 46 -1.80 -4.43 14.01
N GLY A 47 -2.73 -5.37 13.77
CA GLY A 47 -2.47 -6.59 13.01
C GLY A 47 -2.04 -6.31 11.57
N MET A 48 -2.67 -5.32 10.92
CA MET A 48 -2.30 -4.85 9.58
C MET A 48 -0.91 -4.18 9.59
N CYS A 49 -0.59 -3.34 10.56
CA CYS A 49 0.73 -2.74 10.71
C CYS A 49 1.83 -3.80 10.88
N ALA A 50 1.58 -4.83 11.70
CA ALA A 50 2.51 -5.94 11.86
C ALA A 50 2.72 -6.72 10.54
N ALA A 51 1.63 -6.97 9.79
CA ALA A 51 1.70 -7.61 8.48
C ALA A 51 2.45 -6.75 7.44
N ALA A 52 2.25 -5.43 7.45
CA ALA A 52 2.96 -4.50 6.59
C ALA A 52 4.47 -4.48 6.90
N ASN A 53 4.84 -4.42 8.18
CA ASN A 53 6.25 -4.51 8.62
C ASN A 53 6.90 -5.81 8.18
N TYR A 54 6.20 -6.94 8.35
CA TYR A 54 6.68 -8.22 7.85
C TYR A 54 6.88 -8.22 6.32
N ALA A 55 5.95 -7.63 5.57
CA ALA A 55 6.07 -7.53 4.11
C ALA A 55 7.28 -6.69 3.67
N TRP A 56 7.55 -5.57 4.36
CA TRP A 56 8.75 -4.75 4.10
C TRP A 56 10.05 -5.47 4.42
N VAL A 57 10.12 -6.18 5.55
CA VAL A 57 11.29 -7.02 5.88
C VAL A 57 11.49 -8.09 4.83
N ASN A 58 10.41 -8.76 4.40
CA ASN A 58 10.49 -9.79 3.36
C ASN A 58 11.04 -9.22 2.03
N ARG A 59 10.57 -8.03 1.59
CA ARG A 59 11.08 -7.38 0.38
C ARG A 59 12.53 -6.94 0.54
N SER A 60 12.91 -6.40 1.68
CA SER A 60 14.30 -6.02 1.98
C SER A 60 15.24 -7.22 1.91
N SER A 61 14.83 -8.38 2.46
CA SER A 61 15.59 -9.63 2.34
C SER A 61 15.72 -10.10 0.89
N MET A 62 14.64 -10.00 0.09
CA MET A 62 14.71 -10.35 -1.34
C MET A 62 15.62 -9.40 -2.12
N THR A 63 15.60 -8.10 -1.83
CA THR A 63 16.53 -7.11 -2.43
C THR A 63 17.98 -7.47 -2.12
N PHE A 64 18.29 -7.85 -0.88
CA PHE A 64 19.63 -8.33 -0.50
C PHE A 64 20.03 -9.57 -1.30
N LEU A 65 19.17 -10.59 -1.37
CA LEU A 65 19.46 -11.82 -2.11
C LEU A 65 19.63 -11.56 -3.62
N ALA A 66 18.84 -10.66 -4.21
CA ALA A 66 18.97 -10.26 -5.60
C ALA A 66 20.33 -9.60 -5.87
N ARG A 67 20.76 -8.67 -5.01
CA ARG A 67 22.11 -8.07 -5.09
C ARG A 67 23.20 -9.13 -5.04
N GLN A 68 23.10 -10.10 -4.13
CA GLN A 68 24.08 -11.20 -4.03
C GLN A 68 24.12 -12.08 -5.28
N ALA A 69 22.97 -12.33 -5.91
CA ALA A 69 22.90 -13.10 -7.15
C ALA A 69 23.59 -12.36 -8.31
N PHE A 70 23.29 -11.07 -8.48
CA PHE A 70 23.92 -10.24 -9.51
C PHE A 70 25.43 -10.12 -9.31
N ALA A 71 25.88 -9.87 -8.08
CA ALA A 71 27.30 -9.81 -7.75
C ALA A 71 28.07 -11.07 -8.17
N ARG A 72 27.48 -12.25 -7.93
CA ARG A 72 28.07 -13.54 -8.36
C ARG A 72 28.06 -13.71 -9.88
N CYS A 73 26.99 -13.33 -10.56
CA CYS A 73 26.88 -13.47 -12.01
C CYS A 73 27.85 -12.55 -12.77
N PHE A 74 28.04 -11.33 -12.28
CA PHE A 74 28.88 -10.32 -12.93
C PHE A 74 30.29 -10.21 -12.34
N ASN A 75 30.60 -11.03 -11.32
CA ASN A 75 31.89 -11.06 -10.61
C ASN A 75 32.35 -9.66 -10.17
N THR A 76 31.43 -8.89 -9.59
CA THR A 76 31.62 -7.52 -9.11
C THR A 76 30.75 -7.28 -7.87
N THR A 77 30.88 -6.13 -7.22
CA THR A 77 30.05 -5.81 -6.04
C THR A 77 28.69 -5.20 -6.44
N PRO A 78 27.64 -5.30 -5.60
CA PRO A 78 26.38 -4.61 -5.85
C PRO A 78 26.50 -3.08 -5.93
N ASP A 79 27.49 -2.50 -5.26
CA ASP A 79 27.75 -1.06 -5.27
C ASP A 79 28.39 -0.63 -6.60
N ASP A 80 29.32 -1.42 -7.14
CA ASP A 80 29.88 -1.19 -8.49
C ASP A 80 28.83 -1.38 -9.60
N LEU A 81 27.76 -2.14 -9.32
CA LEU A 81 26.60 -2.30 -10.20
C LEU A 81 25.52 -1.22 -10.00
N ASP A 82 25.74 -0.26 -9.10
CA ASP A 82 24.83 0.85 -8.81
C ASP A 82 23.40 0.38 -8.45
N MET A 83 23.28 -0.75 -7.73
CA MET A 83 22.00 -1.41 -7.45
C MET A 83 21.20 -0.73 -6.31
N HIS A 84 20.74 0.50 -6.55
CA HIS A 84 19.93 1.27 -5.60
C HIS A 84 18.44 0.89 -5.61
N LEU A 85 17.81 0.98 -4.43
CA LEU A 85 16.36 0.84 -4.33
C LEU A 85 15.71 2.15 -4.77
N ILE A 86 15.03 2.14 -5.92
CA ILE A 86 14.32 3.31 -6.42
C ILE A 86 13.15 3.67 -5.50
N TYR A 87 12.24 2.73 -5.25
CA TYR A 87 11.10 2.93 -4.37
C TYR A 87 10.50 1.59 -3.91
N ASP A 88 9.84 1.60 -2.74
CA ASP A 88 9.03 0.48 -2.26
C ASP A 88 7.65 1.01 -1.82
N VAL A 89 6.60 0.47 -2.44
CA VAL A 89 5.22 0.88 -2.15
C VAL A 89 4.30 -0.32 -1.97
N SER A 90 3.39 -0.21 -1.01
CA SER A 90 2.35 -1.21 -0.75
C SER A 90 1.07 -0.84 -1.50
N HIS A 91 0.37 -1.86 -2.04
CA HIS A 91 -0.90 -1.69 -2.77
C HIS A 91 -2.12 -2.26 -2.02
N ASN A 92 -1.89 -2.87 -0.86
CA ASN A 92 -2.93 -3.39 0.05
C ASN A 92 -2.61 -2.88 1.46
N ILE A 93 -3.15 -1.70 1.81
CA ILE A 93 -2.86 -1.04 3.09
C ILE A 93 -3.96 -0.03 3.43
N ALA A 94 -4.21 0.18 4.72
CA ALA A 94 -4.94 1.34 5.19
C ALA A 94 -3.98 2.28 5.94
N LYS A 95 -4.07 3.59 5.66
CA LYS A 95 -3.19 4.61 6.24
C LYS A 95 -4.00 5.81 6.69
N ILE A 96 -3.64 6.36 7.84
CA ILE A 96 -4.15 7.64 8.31
C ILE A 96 -3.42 8.72 7.53
N GLU A 97 -4.17 9.54 6.79
CA GLU A 97 -3.65 10.57 5.90
C GLU A 97 -4.52 11.83 6.00
N GLU A 98 -3.91 12.98 5.74
CA GLU A 98 -4.63 14.26 5.69
C GLU A 98 -4.96 14.61 4.26
N HIS A 99 -6.22 14.92 4.00
CA HIS A 99 -6.73 15.26 2.68
C HIS A 99 -7.61 16.49 2.72
N MET A 100 -7.56 17.29 1.66
CA MET A 100 -8.46 18.43 1.48
C MET A 100 -9.80 17.94 0.93
N MET A 101 -10.88 18.25 1.62
CA MET A 101 -12.23 17.87 1.21
C MET A 101 -12.82 18.89 0.23
N SER A 102 -13.94 18.52 -0.43
CA SER A 102 -14.65 19.40 -1.37
C SER A 102 -15.20 20.67 -0.73
N ASP A 103 -15.39 20.69 0.59
CA ASP A 103 -15.78 21.87 1.37
C ASP A 103 -14.58 22.78 1.75
N GLY A 104 -13.37 22.46 1.28
CA GLY A 104 -12.14 23.19 1.56
C GLY A 104 -11.59 22.95 2.97
N LYS A 105 -12.10 21.95 3.71
CA LYS A 105 -11.58 21.59 5.04
C LYS A 105 -10.60 20.44 4.93
N GLN A 106 -9.47 20.56 5.62
CA GLN A 106 -8.56 19.45 5.82
C GLN A 106 -9.18 18.46 6.80
N LYS A 107 -9.21 17.17 6.43
CA LYS A 107 -9.66 16.09 7.30
C LYS A 107 -8.61 14.99 7.37
N THR A 108 -8.46 14.43 8.57
CA THR A 108 -7.71 13.19 8.80
C THR A 108 -8.62 12.01 8.46
N LEU A 109 -8.21 11.20 7.49
CA LEU A 109 -8.98 10.06 6.98
C LEU A 109 -8.16 8.79 7.11
N LEU A 110 -8.83 7.67 7.38
CA LEU A 110 -8.25 6.35 7.18
C LEU A 110 -8.50 5.93 5.72
N VAL A 111 -7.48 6.09 4.87
CA VAL A 111 -7.56 5.77 3.45
C VAL A 111 -7.25 4.29 3.25
N HIS A 112 -8.26 3.53 2.80
CA HIS A 112 -8.13 2.11 2.46
C HIS A 112 -7.74 1.95 0.99
N ARG A 113 -6.63 1.27 0.74
CA ARG A 113 -6.18 0.91 -0.61
C ARG A 113 -6.10 -0.61 -0.71
N LYS A 114 -6.90 -1.19 -1.61
CA LYS A 114 -6.88 -2.62 -1.97
C LYS A 114 -6.73 -2.71 -3.48
N GLY A 115 -5.59 -3.22 -3.94
CA GLY A 115 -5.23 -3.15 -5.36
C GLY A 115 -5.07 -1.72 -5.88
N ALA A 116 -4.63 -0.80 -5.02
CA ALA A 116 -4.37 0.59 -5.39
C ALA A 116 -3.12 1.09 -4.69
N THR A 117 -2.36 1.96 -5.34
CA THR A 117 -1.07 2.44 -4.88
C THR A 117 -1.18 3.89 -4.47
N ARG A 118 -0.48 4.29 -3.41
CA ARG A 118 -0.34 5.70 -3.05
C ARG A 118 0.52 6.43 -4.09
N ALA A 119 0.13 7.64 -4.47
CA ALA A 119 0.73 8.44 -5.53
C ALA A 119 0.67 9.92 -5.16
N PHE A 120 1.50 10.34 -4.20
CA PHE A 120 1.55 11.73 -3.76
C PHE A 120 2.17 12.67 -4.81
N PRO A 121 1.69 13.93 -4.89
CA PRO A 121 2.15 14.91 -5.86
C PRO A 121 3.57 15.42 -5.54
N PRO A 122 4.23 16.13 -6.47
CA PRO A 122 5.43 16.91 -6.17
C PRO A 122 5.26 17.76 -4.90
N HIS A 123 6.37 17.99 -4.21
CA HIS A 123 6.47 18.80 -2.99
C HIS A 123 5.74 18.26 -1.75
N HIS A 124 5.15 17.06 -1.83
CA HIS A 124 4.49 16.46 -0.69
C HIS A 124 5.52 16.03 0.38
N PRO A 125 5.36 16.43 1.66
CA PRO A 125 6.40 16.28 2.69
C PRO A 125 6.76 14.82 3.02
N LEU A 126 5.87 13.87 2.72
CA LEU A 126 6.09 12.44 2.93
C LEU A 126 6.86 11.73 1.79
N ILE A 127 7.29 12.47 0.77
CA ILE A 127 8.11 11.95 -0.33
C ILE A 127 9.61 12.16 0.00
N PRO A 128 10.51 11.22 -0.33
CA PRO A 128 11.96 11.45 -0.20
C PRO A 128 12.43 12.68 -0.99
N VAL A 129 13.49 13.34 -0.52
CA VAL A 129 14.03 14.59 -1.10
C VAL A 129 14.29 14.47 -2.61
N ASP A 130 14.85 13.34 -3.04
CA ASP A 130 15.23 13.11 -4.44
C ASP A 130 14.04 13.11 -5.40
N TYR A 131 12.83 12.88 -4.88
CA TYR A 131 11.59 12.80 -5.66
C TYR A 131 10.64 13.97 -5.37
N GLN A 132 11.05 14.96 -4.57
CA GLN A 132 10.21 16.10 -4.23
C GLN A 132 9.78 16.89 -5.47
N LEU A 133 10.65 17.04 -6.48
CA LEU A 133 10.30 17.79 -7.69
C LEU A 133 9.46 16.98 -8.69
N THR A 134 9.63 15.65 -8.71
CA THR A 134 8.96 14.79 -9.68
C THR A 134 7.61 14.27 -9.19
N GLY A 135 7.43 14.16 -7.88
CA GLY A 135 6.32 13.43 -7.25
C GLY A 135 6.70 11.99 -6.91
N GLN A 136 5.80 11.30 -6.21
CA GLN A 136 6.08 9.98 -5.64
C GLN A 136 6.21 8.94 -6.77
N PRO A 137 7.30 8.16 -6.86
CA PRO A 137 7.38 7.05 -7.79
C PRO A 137 6.28 6.02 -7.53
N VAL A 138 5.65 5.57 -8.60
CA VAL A 138 4.61 4.55 -8.61
C VAL A 138 5.07 3.40 -9.49
N LEU A 139 5.18 2.20 -8.91
CA LEU A 139 5.61 1.00 -9.61
C LEU A 139 4.39 0.17 -10.00
N ILE A 140 4.15 0.01 -11.30
CA ILE A 140 3.03 -0.77 -11.84
C ILE A 140 3.58 -2.05 -12.46
N GLY A 141 3.36 -3.16 -11.76
CA GLY A 141 3.75 -4.48 -12.23
C GLY A 141 2.82 -4.98 -13.34
N GLY A 142 3.42 -5.44 -14.43
CA GLY A 142 2.72 -6.29 -15.41
C GLY A 142 2.53 -7.72 -14.90
N THR A 143 1.96 -8.58 -15.73
CA THR A 143 2.06 -10.03 -15.56
C THR A 143 3.40 -10.55 -16.09
N MET A 144 3.77 -11.79 -15.75
CA MET A 144 5.01 -12.42 -16.20
C MET A 144 5.14 -12.38 -17.73
N GLY A 145 6.19 -11.75 -18.24
CA GLY A 145 6.45 -11.60 -19.68
C GLY A 145 5.79 -10.38 -20.35
N THR A 146 5.12 -9.51 -19.58
CA THR A 146 4.53 -8.26 -20.09
C THR A 146 5.27 -7.02 -19.58
N CYS A 147 4.90 -5.85 -20.14
CA CYS A 147 5.48 -4.58 -19.74
C CYS A 147 5.14 -4.21 -18.29
N SER A 148 6.07 -3.55 -17.61
CA SER A 148 5.85 -2.85 -16.35
C SER A 148 6.09 -1.35 -16.56
N TYR A 149 5.47 -0.52 -15.72
CA TYR A 149 5.54 0.93 -15.86
C TYR A 149 6.01 1.59 -14.56
N VAL A 150 6.70 2.71 -14.71
CA VAL A 150 7.00 3.64 -13.62
C VAL A 150 6.24 4.93 -13.91
N LEU A 151 5.42 5.38 -12.96
CA LEU A 151 4.71 6.66 -13.03
C LEU A 151 5.10 7.55 -11.85
N THR A 152 4.55 8.76 -11.85
CA THR A 152 4.67 9.68 -10.72
C THR A 152 3.30 10.15 -10.26
N GLY A 153 3.17 10.43 -8.96
CA GLY A 153 1.97 11.05 -8.39
C GLY A 153 1.77 12.49 -8.89
N THR A 154 0.51 12.93 -8.89
CA THR A 154 0.11 14.21 -9.48
C THR A 154 -0.84 14.97 -8.57
N GLU A 155 -0.87 16.30 -8.72
CA GLU A 155 -1.81 17.15 -8.01
C GLU A 155 -3.27 16.79 -8.33
N GLN A 156 -3.53 16.38 -9.56
CA GLN A 156 -4.83 15.89 -9.98
C GLN A 156 -5.22 14.63 -9.19
N GLY A 157 -4.33 13.64 -9.08
CA GLY A 157 -4.56 12.45 -8.28
C GLY A 157 -4.76 12.75 -6.79
N MET A 158 -4.05 13.74 -6.25
CA MET A 158 -4.27 14.19 -4.87
C MET A 158 -5.72 14.67 -4.66
N LYS A 159 -6.24 15.46 -5.59
CA LYS A 159 -7.58 16.06 -5.51
C LYS A 159 -8.70 15.06 -5.82
N GLU A 160 -8.51 14.17 -6.79
CA GLU A 160 -9.58 13.32 -7.31
C GLU A 160 -9.66 11.95 -6.63
N THR A 161 -8.52 11.42 -6.16
CA THR A 161 -8.42 10.01 -5.72
C THR A 161 -7.70 9.84 -4.37
N PHE A 162 -7.62 10.90 -3.57
CA PHE A 162 -6.87 10.91 -2.30
C PHE A 162 -5.42 10.47 -2.49
N GLY A 163 -4.79 10.96 -3.56
CA GLY A 163 -3.41 10.63 -3.91
C GLY A 163 -3.23 9.15 -4.17
N SER A 164 -4.13 8.55 -4.96
CA SER A 164 -4.11 7.11 -5.27
C SER A 164 -4.10 6.83 -6.77
N THR A 165 -3.51 5.71 -7.17
CA THR A 165 -3.49 5.23 -8.55
C THR A 165 -3.57 3.71 -8.60
N CYS A 166 -3.52 3.13 -9.80
CA CYS A 166 -3.54 1.68 -10.00
C CYS A 166 -2.29 0.99 -9.41
N HIS A 167 -2.27 -0.35 -9.38
CA HIS A 167 -1.13 -1.12 -8.84
C HIS A 167 -0.53 -2.15 -9.83
N GLY A 168 -1.25 -2.49 -10.89
CA GLY A 168 -0.81 -3.52 -11.83
C GLY A 168 -1.79 -3.76 -12.96
N ALA A 169 -1.36 -4.60 -13.90
CA ALA A 169 -2.22 -5.12 -14.96
C ALA A 169 -3.30 -6.03 -14.36
N VAL A 170 -4.55 -5.82 -14.76
CA VAL A 170 -5.66 -6.71 -14.36
C VAL A 170 -5.51 -8.04 -15.10
N SER A 171 -5.50 -9.15 -14.36
CA SER A 171 -5.62 -10.48 -14.93
C SER A 171 -7.04 -10.68 -15.46
N ASN A 172 -7.27 -10.41 -16.74
CA ASN A 172 -8.50 -10.79 -17.43
C ASN A 172 -8.44 -12.28 -17.79
N ILE A 173 -8.59 -13.15 -16.80
CA ILE A 173 -8.98 -14.54 -17.06
C ILE A 173 -10.51 -14.52 -17.10
N LYS A 174 -11.06 -14.60 -18.32
CA LYS A 174 -12.46 -14.96 -18.54
C LYS A 174 -12.64 -16.46 -18.36
#